data_AF-A0A7S2Y292-F1
#
_entry.id   AF-A0A7S2Y292-F1
#
_cell.length_a   1.000
_cell.length_b   1.000
_cell.length_c   1.000
_cell.angle_alpha   90.00
_cell.angle_beta   90.00
_cell.angle_gamma   90.00
#
_symmetry.space_group_name_H-M   'P 1'
#
loop_
_entity.id
_entity.type
_entity.pdbx_description
1 polymer ?
#
loop_
_entity_poly.entity_id
_entity_poly.type
_entity_poly.pdbx_seq_one_letter_code
_entity_poly.pdbx_strand_id
1 'polypeptide(L)'
;DFDTSSSASRPLNVGTYVTDQPISDLCLYPYKTYESDSNKEDWLSSLYSRRAIVVHDDCSVRDTAKHRLAPMEISRRDGRLVHGLGGRLFIGPTGVGASAMESLVIRSNEDISSTMMRRARCVHAAKYSMDASSNIKMLAEDGLVVDQGSSISTTRDALLRLWIWIERVEAFCDDLSETDLIWPVKGLVDAGTLRLLDVCDPHGGEETEEFCEPLACTTYTSPGRRAALAACGWTGRFDLDNIMGECEELEEYERSAALAVWHGDIGAAVNALQRGSALIRTQSAKKAQTGNDQDISTRYAETMDLVSLCIAGYRGANVESEPSTVWHQACARLLERSDLSGVNRSSSRVAYMTALLRFLTSLNAESGHEQVLSDPNLSISDRVGFACRFLPADRLKSRLLNFVSECQENGNIEGLVVTGIQKQGIKILQSYVDYHADVQTAALVTSRVILPAPWVYERRTTGEWLESY
;
A
#
# COMPACT_ATOMS: atom_id res chain seq x y z
N ASP A 1 -22.20 -29.45 -46.27
CA ASP A 1 -23.16 -30.10 -45.37
C ASP A 1 -22.44 -30.95 -44.35
N PHE A 2 -22.29 -30.44 -43.12
CA PHE A 2 -21.84 -31.24 -41.98
C PHE A 2 -23.03 -31.42 -41.03
N ASP A 3 -23.29 -32.67 -40.67
CA ASP A 3 -24.37 -33.12 -39.81
C ASP A 3 -24.19 -32.61 -38.37
N THR A 4 -25.07 -31.72 -37.93
CA THR A 4 -25.10 -31.14 -36.57
C THR A 4 -26.02 -31.89 -35.61
N SER A 5 -26.55 -33.06 -36.00
CA SER A 5 -27.57 -33.78 -35.22
C SER A 5 -27.03 -34.90 -34.32
N SER A 6 -25.74 -35.26 -34.45
CA SER A 6 -25.11 -36.24 -33.56
C SER A 6 -24.51 -35.55 -32.31
N SER A 7 -24.81 -36.10 -31.13
CA SER A 7 -24.26 -35.65 -29.84
C SER A 7 -22.74 -35.80 -29.69
N ALA A 8 -22.07 -36.33 -30.72
CA ALA A 8 -20.62 -36.43 -30.83
C ALA A 8 -19.97 -35.22 -31.53
N SER A 9 -20.76 -34.34 -32.16
CA SER A 9 -20.28 -33.12 -32.83
C SER A 9 -20.29 -31.92 -31.87
N ARG A 10 -19.37 -31.89 -30.90
CA ARG A 10 -19.11 -30.65 -30.16
C ARG A 10 -18.34 -29.69 -31.07
N PRO A 11 -18.71 -28.40 -31.18
CA PRO A 11 -17.86 -27.43 -31.84
C PRO A 11 -16.51 -27.40 -31.12
N LEU A 12 -15.45 -27.81 -31.82
CA LEU A 12 -14.09 -27.52 -31.38
C LEU A 12 -13.97 -26.00 -31.36
N ASN A 13 -13.75 -25.45 -30.17
CA ASN A 13 -13.45 -24.03 -29.99
C ASN A 13 -12.04 -23.81 -30.57
N VAL A 14 -11.95 -23.62 -31.88
CA VAL A 14 -10.70 -23.30 -32.56
C VAL A 14 -10.46 -21.80 -32.38
N GLY A 15 -9.47 -21.43 -31.58
CA GLY A 15 -8.95 -20.06 -31.58
C GLY A 15 -8.17 -19.82 -32.86
N THR A 16 -8.56 -18.81 -33.64
CA THR A 16 -7.79 -18.38 -34.81
C THR A 16 -6.83 -17.27 -34.40
N TYR A 17 -5.52 -17.51 -34.53
CA TYR A 17 -4.50 -16.49 -34.35
C TYR A 17 -4.06 -15.98 -35.72
N VAL A 18 -4.10 -14.66 -35.91
CA VAL A 18 -3.70 -13.98 -37.15
C VAL A 18 -2.54 -13.04 -36.80
N THR A 19 -1.45 -13.11 -37.55
CA THR A 19 -0.26 -12.27 -37.38
C THR A 19 0.19 -11.75 -38.73
N ASP A 20 0.60 -10.48 -38.75
CA ASP A 20 1.14 -9.81 -39.94
C ASP A 20 2.63 -10.12 -40.16
N GLN A 21 3.25 -10.85 -39.23
CA GLN A 21 4.66 -11.25 -39.28
C GLN A 21 4.82 -12.78 -39.30
N PRO A 22 5.86 -13.29 -39.98
CA PRO A 22 6.20 -14.71 -39.96
C PRO A 22 6.51 -15.20 -38.55
N ILE A 23 6.12 -16.45 -38.27
CA ILE A 23 6.32 -17.12 -36.99
C ILE A 23 7.50 -18.08 -37.15
N SER A 24 8.53 -17.93 -36.32
CA SER A 24 9.68 -18.83 -36.29
C SER A 24 9.37 -20.11 -35.53
N ASP A 25 8.64 -19.98 -34.41
CA ASP A 25 8.25 -21.10 -33.56
C ASP A 25 6.93 -20.83 -32.82
N LEU A 26 6.16 -21.89 -32.56
CA LEU A 26 4.88 -21.84 -31.88
C LEU A 26 4.80 -22.97 -30.85
N CYS A 27 4.74 -22.61 -29.58
CA CYS A 27 4.61 -23.57 -28.49
C CYS A 27 3.24 -23.45 -27.80
N LEU A 28 2.50 -24.54 -27.77
CA LEU A 28 1.30 -24.71 -26.95
C LEU A 28 1.72 -25.33 -25.63
N TYR A 29 1.49 -24.63 -24.51
CA TYR A 29 1.70 -25.23 -23.19
C TYR A 29 0.65 -26.33 -22.97
N PRO A 30 1.06 -27.52 -22.47
CA PRO A 30 1.98 -27.71 -21.37
C PRO A 30 3.33 -28.32 -21.80
N TYR A 31 4.46 -27.67 -21.52
CA TYR A 31 5.77 -28.28 -21.76
C TYR A 31 6.10 -29.33 -20.70
N LYS A 32 6.24 -30.58 -21.14
CA LYS A 32 6.79 -31.70 -20.36
C LYS A 32 8.31 -31.69 -20.57
N THR A 33 9.10 -31.32 -19.56
CA THR A 33 10.52 -31.69 -19.56
C THR A 33 10.60 -33.21 -19.45
N TYR A 34 11.35 -33.85 -20.34
CA TYR A 34 11.60 -35.28 -20.30
C TYR A 34 12.07 -35.75 -18.91
N GLU A 35 11.55 -36.91 -18.50
CA GLU A 35 11.87 -37.71 -17.29
C GLU A 35 11.26 -37.26 -15.94
N SER A 36 10.07 -37.80 -15.62
CA SER A 36 9.86 -38.57 -14.37
C SER A 36 8.42 -39.10 -14.25
N ASP A 37 8.34 -40.37 -13.84
CA ASP A 37 7.24 -41.24 -13.43
C ASP A 37 5.76 -40.89 -13.69
N SER A 38 5.12 -41.85 -14.36
CA SER A 38 3.79 -41.88 -14.95
C SER A 38 2.62 -42.04 -13.97
N ASN A 39 2.63 -41.44 -12.78
CA ASN A 39 1.54 -41.62 -11.80
C ASN A 39 1.08 -40.38 -11.03
N LYS A 40 1.41 -39.16 -11.48
CA LYS A 40 0.80 -37.94 -10.94
C LYS A 40 -0.19 -37.37 -11.97
N GLU A 41 -1.45 -37.35 -11.58
CA GLU A 41 -2.56 -36.79 -12.37
C GLU A 41 -2.22 -35.37 -12.86
N ASP A 42 -2.64 -35.14 -14.10
CA ASP A 42 -2.25 -34.04 -14.98
C ASP A 42 -3.06 -32.75 -14.68
N TRP A 43 -3.07 -32.31 -13.42
CA TRP A 43 -3.86 -31.13 -13.02
C TRP A 43 -3.33 -29.83 -13.64
N LEU A 44 -2.03 -29.75 -13.93
CA LEU A 44 -1.37 -28.58 -14.54
C LEU A 44 -1.82 -28.32 -15.99
N SER A 45 -2.07 -29.37 -16.77
CA SER A 45 -2.59 -29.22 -18.14
C SER A 45 -4.07 -28.80 -18.14
N SER A 46 -4.82 -29.15 -17.10
CA SER A 46 -6.21 -28.70 -16.92
C SER A 46 -6.34 -27.21 -16.54
N LEU A 47 -5.32 -26.64 -15.89
CA LEU A 47 -5.33 -25.23 -15.46
C LEU A 47 -5.21 -24.22 -16.60
N TYR A 48 -4.65 -24.60 -17.75
CA TYR A 48 -4.23 -23.64 -18.79
C TYR A 48 -4.58 -24.05 -20.22
N SER A 49 -5.79 -24.56 -20.45
CA SER A 49 -6.22 -25.12 -21.75
C SER A 49 -6.20 -24.17 -22.98
N ARG A 50 -5.75 -22.89 -22.86
CA ARG A 50 -5.95 -21.84 -23.89
C ARG A 50 -4.85 -20.75 -23.95
N ARG A 51 -3.57 -21.13 -23.97
CA ARG A 51 -2.44 -20.19 -24.11
C ARG A 51 -1.37 -20.69 -25.08
N ALA A 52 -0.82 -19.79 -25.89
CA ALA A 52 0.30 -20.08 -26.80
C ALA A 52 1.42 -19.02 -26.68
N ILE A 53 2.66 -19.45 -26.90
CA ILE A 53 3.82 -18.58 -27.02
C ILE A 53 4.21 -18.57 -28.49
N VAL A 54 4.36 -17.37 -29.03
CA VAL A 54 4.79 -17.16 -30.41
C VAL A 54 6.17 -16.55 -30.38
N VAL A 55 7.14 -17.22 -30.98
CA VAL A 55 8.46 -16.63 -31.26
C VAL A 55 8.42 -16.14 -32.70
N HIS A 56 8.82 -14.89 -32.90
CA HIS A 56 8.91 -14.28 -34.22
C HIS A 56 10.33 -14.37 -34.78
N ASP A 57 10.48 -14.20 -36.09
CA ASP A 57 11.79 -14.25 -36.78
C ASP A 57 12.75 -13.15 -36.33
N ASP A 58 12.23 -12.06 -35.77
CA ASP A 58 13.01 -10.94 -35.21
C ASP A 58 13.52 -11.20 -33.78
N CYS A 59 13.41 -12.45 -33.31
CA CYS A 59 13.70 -12.88 -31.95
C CYS A 59 12.80 -12.25 -30.86
N SER A 60 11.67 -11.61 -31.23
CA SER A 60 10.68 -11.17 -30.26
C SER A 60 9.81 -12.35 -29.80
N VAL A 61 9.47 -12.37 -28.51
CA VAL A 61 8.60 -13.39 -27.90
C VAL A 61 7.27 -12.73 -27.53
N ARG A 62 6.17 -13.27 -28.05
CA ARG A 62 4.82 -12.76 -27.81
C ARG A 62 3.97 -13.82 -27.12
N ASP A 63 3.38 -13.43 -26.00
CA ASP A 63 2.40 -14.24 -25.27
C ASP A 63 0.99 -14.03 -25.86
N THR A 64 0.35 -15.13 -26.23
CA THR A 64 -1.01 -15.15 -26.80
C THR A 64 -1.93 -15.91 -25.86
N ALA A 65 -2.46 -15.19 -24.88
CA ALA A 65 -3.39 -15.71 -23.88
C ALA A 65 -4.82 -15.24 -24.16
N LYS A 66 -5.80 -16.12 -23.98
CA LYS A 66 -7.23 -15.73 -24.01
C LYS A 66 -7.58 -14.76 -22.86
N HIS A 67 -6.89 -14.90 -21.72
CA HIS A 67 -7.06 -14.10 -20.52
C HIS A 67 -5.79 -13.29 -20.26
N ARG A 68 -5.92 -12.03 -19.87
CA ARG A 68 -4.78 -11.09 -19.67
C ARG A 68 -4.09 -11.25 -18.32
N LEU A 69 -4.44 -12.27 -17.55
CA LEU A 69 -4.03 -12.46 -16.17
C LEU A 69 -3.28 -13.79 -16.06
N ALA A 70 -1.98 -13.79 -16.42
CA ALA A 70 -0.99 -14.80 -16.00
C ALA A 70 0.38 -14.65 -16.71
N PRO A 71 1.00 -13.48 -16.93
CA PRO A 71 2.10 -13.29 -17.85
C PRO A 71 3.20 -14.24 -17.40
N MET A 72 3.75 -14.97 -18.35
CA MET A 72 4.82 -15.87 -17.97
C MET A 72 6.00 -15.04 -17.49
N GLU A 73 6.67 -15.50 -16.45
CA GLU A 73 7.97 -15.02 -15.99
C GLU A 73 9.03 -15.97 -16.57
N ILE A 74 10.24 -15.50 -16.85
CA ILE A 74 11.36 -16.41 -17.15
C ILE A 74 12.30 -16.38 -15.96
N SER A 75 12.41 -17.50 -15.25
CA SER A 75 13.35 -17.65 -14.15
C SER A 75 14.77 -17.53 -14.67
N ARG A 76 15.54 -16.59 -14.11
CA ARG A 76 16.98 -16.50 -14.40
C ARG A 76 17.82 -17.61 -13.78
N ARG A 77 17.25 -18.42 -12.86
CA ARG A 77 17.98 -19.53 -12.22
C ARG A 77 18.31 -20.64 -13.21
N ASP A 78 17.34 -20.95 -14.06
CA ASP A 78 17.32 -22.16 -14.89
C ASP A 78 16.62 -21.96 -16.25
N GLY A 79 16.20 -20.74 -16.58
CA GLY A 79 15.51 -20.42 -17.83
C GLY A 79 14.06 -20.93 -17.89
N ARG A 80 13.51 -21.45 -16.79
CA ARG A 80 12.13 -21.96 -16.77
C ARG A 80 11.14 -20.82 -16.88
N LEU A 81 10.11 -21.03 -17.69
CA LEU A 81 8.93 -20.17 -17.67
C LEU A 81 8.14 -20.46 -16.40
N VAL A 82 8.04 -19.48 -15.52
CA VAL A 82 7.27 -19.49 -14.28
C VAL A 82 5.97 -18.70 -14.49
N HIS A 83 4.94 -18.96 -13.68
CA HIS A 83 3.69 -18.21 -13.78
C HIS A 83 3.81 -16.87 -13.06
N GLY A 84 3.77 -15.74 -13.77
CA GLY A 84 3.32 -14.48 -13.16
C GLY A 84 1.79 -14.41 -13.20
N LEU A 85 1.18 -13.44 -12.50
CA LEU A 85 -0.26 -13.11 -12.56
C LEU A 85 -0.41 -11.62 -12.91
N GLY A 86 -0.88 -11.23 -14.11
CA GLY A 86 -0.73 -9.86 -14.67
C GLY A 86 -0.41 -9.62 -16.18
N GLY A 87 -0.01 -8.41 -16.56
CA GLY A 87 0.25 -7.98 -17.96
C GLY A 87 1.73 -7.81 -18.36
N ARG A 88 2.69 -8.06 -17.46
CA ARG A 88 4.12 -7.76 -17.66
C ARG A 88 4.99 -9.02 -17.58
N LEU A 89 5.95 -9.16 -18.49
CA LEU A 89 7.00 -10.20 -18.45
C LEU A 89 8.10 -9.75 -17.49
N PHE A 90 8.32 -10.49 -16.40
CA PHE A 90 9.39 -10.20 -15.44
C PHE A 90 10.67 -10.98 -15.77
N ILE A 91 11.79 -10.29 -15.61
CA ILE A 91 13.13 -10.87 -15.74
C ILE A 91 13.93 -10.42 -14.49
N GLY A 92 14.00 -11.25 -13.45
CA GLY A 92 14.53 -10.88 -12.13
C GLY A 92 15.47 -11.90 -11.46
N PRO A 93 16.06 -11.56 -10.29
CA PRO A 93 16.89 -12.48 -9.50
C PRO A 93 16.07 -13.60 -8.84
N THR A 94 16.70 -14.73 -8.50
CA THR A 94 16.05 -15.98 -8.04
C THR A 94 15.32 -15.93 -6.70
N GLY A 95 15.42 -14.81 -5.98
CA GLY A 95 14.75 -14.59 -4.69
C GLY A 95 13.57 -13.61 -4.76
N VAL A 96 13.18 -13.18 -5.95
CA VAL A 96 12.12 -12.17 -6.18
C VAL A 96 11.19 -12.67 -7.30
N GLY A 97 9.92 -12.30 -7.25
CA GLY A 97 8.91 -12.67 -8.24
C GLY A 97 8.49 -14.13 -8.17
N ALA A 98 7.92 -14.62 -9.27
CA ALA A 98 7.41 -15.98 -9.34
C ALA A 98 8.48 -17.06 -9.18
N SER A 99 9.74 -16.72 -9.48
CA SER A 99 10.89 -17.61 -9.23
C SER A 99 11.12 -17.95 -7.74
N ALA A 100 10.61 -17.15 -6.80
CA ALA A 100 10.71 -17.41 -5.36
C ALA A 100 9.60 -18.36 -4.82
N MET A 101 8.57 -18.64 -5.62
CA MET A 101 7.35 -19.36 -5.21
C MET A 101 7.55 -20.84 -4.82
N GLU A 102 8.73 -21.42 -5.07
CA GLU A 102 9.02 -22.82 -4.74
C GLU A 102 9.55 -23.05 -3.31
N SER A 103 9.93 -22.00 -2.59
CA SER A 103 10.44 -22.12 -1.21
C SER A 103 9.31 -22.34 -0.21
N LEU A 104 9.36 -23.44 0.56
CA LEU A 104 8.49 -23.69 1.72
C LEU A 104 8.94 -22.94 2.99
N VAL A 105 10.13 -22.34 2.98
CA VAL A 105 10.72 -21.65 4.12
C VAL A 105 10.56 -20.14 3.93
N ILE A 106 9.94 -19.48 4.90
CA ILE A 106 9.77 -18.02 4.94
C ILE A 106 11.13 -17.38 5.23
N ARG A 107 11.54 -16.41 4.41
CA ARG A 107 12.70 -15.56 4.70
C ARG A 107 12.25 -14.13 5.00
N SER A 108 12.95 -13.44 5.91
CA SER A 108 12.65 -12.04 6.25
C SER A 108 12.72 -11.10 5.03
N ASN A 109 13.65 -11.36 4.11
CA ASN A 109 13.84 -10.60 2.87
C ASN A 109 13.11 -11.22 1.67
N GLU A 110 12.15 -12.11 1.89
CA GLU A 110 11.44 -12.76 0.79
C GLU A 110 10.41 -11.82 0.16
N ASP A 111 10.26 -11.91 -1.15
CA ASP A 111 9.27 -11.15 -1.91
C ASP A 111 7.84 -11.48 -1.46
N ILE A 112 6.97 -10.47 -1.48
CA ILE A 112 5.57 -10.59 -1.05
C ILE A 112 4.82 -11.67 -1.85
N SER A 113 5.14 -11.81 -3.14
CA SER A 113 4.55 -12.78 -4.07
C SER A 113 4.60 -14.21 -3.53
N SER A 114 5.78 -14.63 -3.05
CA SER A 114 6.01 -15.94 -2.44
C SER A 114 5.17 -16.16 -1.17
N THR A 115 5.05 -15.11 -0.36
CA THR A 115 4.34 -15.16 0.92
C THR A 115 2.84 -15.31 0.68
N MET A 116 2.29 -14.51 -0.25
CA MET A 116 0.87 -14.59 -0.60
C MET A 116 0.54 -15.90 -1.32
N MET A 117 1.41 -16.40 -2.20
CA MET A 117 1.17 -17.69 -2.86
C MET A 117 1.10 -18.86 -1.85
N ARG A 118 1.99 -18.89 -0.85
CA ARG A 118 1.93 -19.93 0.19
C ARG A 118 0.64 -19.85 1.03
N ARG A 119 0.16 -18.64 1.28
CA ARG A 119 -1.13 -18.40 1.95
C ARG A 119 -2.30 -18.87 1.09
N ALA A 120 -2.30 -18.58 -0.21
CA ALA A 120 -3.31 -19.05 -1.16
C ALA A 120 -3.40 -20.58 -1.19
N ARG A 121 -2.25 -21.27 -1.17
CA ARG A 121 -2.18 -22.75 -1.15
C ARG A 121 -2.57 -23.39 0.19
N CYS A 122 -2.93 -22.61 1.21
CA CYS A 122 -3.22 -23.08 2.57
C CYS A 122 -2.11 -23.95 3.17
N VAL A 123 -0.84 -23.71 2.79
CA VAL A 123 0.31 -24.48 3.30
C VAL A 123 0.66 -24.07 4.74
N HIS A 124 0.23 -22.86 5.15
CA HIS A 124 0.41 -22.34 6.50
C HIS A 124 -0.87 -22.41 7.32
N ALA A 125 -0.71 -22.45 8.66
CA ALA A 125 -1.82 -22.39 9.60
C ALA A 125 -2.56 -21.03 9.58
N ALA A 126 -1.88 -19.95 9.18
CA ALA A 126 -2.45 -18.62 9.03
C ALA A 126 -3.17 -18.50 7.68
N LYS A 127 -4.50 -18.38 7.72
CA LYS A 127 -5.35 -18.31 6.54
C LYS A 127 -5.61 -16.86 6.16
N TYR A 128 -5.14 -16.48 4.98
CA TYR A 128 -5.57 -15.23 4.36
C TYR A 128 -6.99 -15.40 3.80
N SER A 129 -7.90 -14.49 4.14
CA SER A 129 -9.34 -14.74 3.96
C SER A 129 -10.16 -13.47 3.67
N MET A 130 -11.49 -13.61 3.61
CA MET A 130 -12.42 -12.49 3.54
C MET A 130 -12.62 -11.75 4.88
N ASP A 131 -12.00 -12.21 5.97
CA ASP A 131 -12.04 -11.52 7.25
C ASP A 131 -10.89 -10.50 7.35
N ALA A 132 -11.23 -9.21 7.35
CA ALA A 132 -10.26 -8.13 7.39
C ALA A 132 -9.47 -8.14 8.71
N SER A 133 -10.13 -8.33 9.85
CA SER A 133 -9.48 -8.35 11.17
C SER A 133 -8.45 -9.48 11.29
N SER A 134 -8.77 -10.68 10.78
CA SER A 134 -7.83 -11.79 10.73
C SER A 134 -6.63 -11.50 9.82
N ASN A 135 -6.85 -10.82 8.68
CA ASN A 135 -5.76 -10.44 7.78
C ASN A 135 -4.84 -9.39 8.41
N ILE A 136 -5.40 -8.39 9.09
CA ILE A 136 -4.66 -7.35 9.81
C ILE A 136 -3.77 -7.98 10.88
N LYS A 137 -4.35 -8.81 11.75
CA LYS A 137 -3.60 -9.49 12.82
C LYS A 137 -2.43 -10.31 12.27
N MET A 138 -2.68 -11.09 11.23
CA MET A 138 -1.65 -11.90 10.59
C MET A 138 -0.54 -11.04 9.95
N LEU A 139 -0.89 -9.96 9.25
CA LEU A 139 0.09 -9.08 8.61
C LEU A 139 0.89 -8.25 9.63
N ALA A 140 0.29 -7.87 10.76
CA ALA A 140 0.97 -7.20 11.86
C ALA A 140 1.97 -8.12 12.57
N GLU A 141 1.61 -9.37 12.83
CA GLU A 141 2.50 -10.38 13.43
C GLU A 141 3.73 -10.65 12.54
N ASP A 142 3.55 -10.71 11.22
CA ASP A 142 4.66 -10.83 10.26
C ASP A 142 5.68 -9.69 10.38
N GLY A 143 5.22 -8.48 10.72
CA GLY A 143 6.10 -7.31 10.89
C GLY A 143 6.97 -7.39 12.15
N LEU A 144 6.44 -7.94 13.24
CA LEU A 144 7.14 -8.08 14.53
C LEU A 144 8.27 -9.13 14.50
N VAL A 145 8.23 -10.09 13.57
CA VAL A 145 9.26 -11.12 13.40
C VAL A 145 10.51 -10.58 12.69
N VAL A 146 10.41 -9.42 12.02
CA VAL A 146 11.49 -8.79 11.23
C VAL A 146 12.20 -7.67 12.01
N ASP A 147 12.45 -7.89 13.31
CA ASP A 147 13.22 -6.99 14.19
C ASP A 147 14.74 -7.15 14.01
N GLN A 148 15.23 -7.27 12.77
CA GLN A 148 16.66 -7.43 12.45
C GLN A 148 17.06 -6.62 11.22
N GLY A 149 17.14 -5.30 11.35
CA GLY A 149 17.89 -4.40 10.44
C GLY A 149 17.51 -4.42 8.95
N SER A 150 16.47 -5.16 8.58
CA SER A 150 15.93 -5.28 7.24
C SER A 150 14.57 -4.62 7.30
N SER A 151 14.44 -3.49 6.60
CA SER A 151 13.14 -2.86 6.40
C SER A 151 12.14 -3.93 5.97
N ILE A 152 10.98 -3.99 6.63
CA ILE A 152 9.83 -4.69 6.06
C ILE A 152 9.68 -4.20 4.61
N SER A 153 9.40 -5.13 3.69
CA SER A 153 9.09 -4.77 2.31
C SER A 153 7.93 -3.77 2.33
N THR A 154 8.12 -2.59 1.75
CA THR A 154 7.10 -1.52 1.63
C THR A 154 5.74 -2.05 1.16
N THR A 155 5.73 -3.14 0.39
CA THR A 155 4.51 -3.81 -0.08
C THR A 155 3.74 -4.54 1.02
N ARG A 156 4.40 -5.15 2.03
CA ARG A 156 3.72 -5.77 3.19
C ARG A 156 2.98 -4.71 4.00
N ASP A 157 3.64 -3.57 4.25
CA ASP A 157 3.03 -2.45 4.94
C ASP A 157 1.84 -1.90 4.16
N ALA A 158 1.96 -1.78 2.83
CA ALA A 158 0.85 -1.36 1.97
C ALA A 158 -0.35 -2.32 2.05
N LEU A 159 -0.13 -3.63 2.14
CA LEU A 159 -1.21 -4.61 2.34
C LEU A 159 -1.86 -4.49 3.71
N LEU A 160 -1.06 -4.34 4.78
CA LEU A 160 -1.59 -4.13 6.13
C LEU A 160 -2.50 -2.89 6.17
N ARG A 161 -2.01 -1.77 5.62
CA ARG A 161 -2.76 -0.50 5.55
C ARG A 161 -4.02 -0.61 4.69
N LEU A 162 -3.98 -1.38 3.60
CA LEU A 162 -5.17 -1.68 2.81
C LEU A 162 -6.26 -2.35 3.65
N TRP A 163 -5.91 -3.40 4.40
CA TRP A 163 -6.90 -4.13 5.20
C TRP A 163 -7.44 -3.28 6.35
N ILE A 164 -6.58 -2.48 6.99
CA ILE A 164 -7.00 -1.49 8.00
C ILE A 164 -7.99 -0.49 7.37
N TRP A 165 -7.71 0.00 6.16
CA TRP A 165 -8.62 0.90 5.46
C TRP A 165 -9.96 0.23 5.11
N ILE A 166 -9.95 -1.02 4.65
CA ILE A 166 -11.17 -1.78 4.34
C ILE A 166 -12.03 -1.95 5.60
N GLU A 167 -11.45 -2.46 6.69
CA GLU A 167 -12.16 -2.67 7.97
C GLU A 167 -12.78 -1.36 8.46
N ARG A 168 -12.01 -0.27 8.40
CA ARG A 168 -12.47 1.06 8.81
C ARG A 168 -13.64 1.57 7.96
N VAL A 169 -13.55 1.47 6.64
CA VAL A 169 -14.62 1.95 5.74
C VAL A 169 -15.88 1.08 5.86
N GLU A 170 -15.73 -0.23 5.99
CA GLU A 170 -16.87 -1.15 6.19
C GLU A 170 -17.58 -0.82 7.51
N ALA A 171 -16.83 -0.56 8.59
CA ALA A 171 -17.40 -0.12 9.86
C ALA A 171 -18.23 1.18 9.71
N PHE A 172 -17.77 2.16 8.92
CA PHE A 172 -18.54 3.37 8.66
C PHE A 172 -19.79 3.13 7.78
N CYS A 173 -19.76 2.14 6.89
CA CYS A 173 -20.91 1.82 6.04
C CYS A 173 -22.01 1.06 6.79
N ASP A 174 -21.63 0.27 7.79
CA ASP A 174 -22.53 -0.52 8.63
C ASP A 174 -23.10 0.28 9.82
N ASP A 175 -22.41 1.36 10.23
CA ASP A 175 -22.82 2.16 11.38
C ASP A 175 -24.09 2.97 11.09
N LEU A 176 -25.19 2.56 11.71
CA LEU A 176 -26.47 3.28 11.73
C LEU A 176 -26.56 4.26 12.91
N SER A 177 -25.51 4.39 13.73
CA SER A 177 -25.55 5.23 14.95
C SER A 177 -25.42 6.73 14.65
N GLU A 178 -26.00 7.53 15.54
CA GLU A 178 -25.94 9.00 15.58
C GLU A 178 -24.52 9.48 15.96
N THR A 179 -23.53 9.23 15.11
CA THR A 179 -22.25 9.94 15.18
C THR A 179 -22.36 11.29 14.46
N ASP A 180 -21.63 12.30 14.93
CA ASP A 180 -21.62 13.65 14.29
C ASP A 180 -21.08 13.62 12.84
N LEU A 181 -20.43 12.53 12.43
CA LEU A 181 -19.95 12.33 11.07
C LEU A 181 -20.97 11.51 10.25
N ILE A 182 -21.75 12.21 9.44
CA ILE A 182 -22.61 11.56 8.44
C ILE A 182 -21.72 10.99 7.32
N TRP A 183 -21.53 9.67 7.31
CA TRP A 183 -20.77 9.00 6.26
C TRP A 183 -21.53 9.05 4.91
N PRO A 184 -20.92 9.59 3.83
CA PRO A 184 -21.68 10.01 2.64
C PRO A 184 -21.91 8.91 1.60
N VAL A 185 -21.26 7.75 1.72
CA VAL A 185 -21.24 6.71 0.67
C VAL A 185 -21.62 5.34 1.21
N LYS A 186 -22.09 4.45 0.31
CA LYS A 186 -22.51 3.09 0.64
C LYS A 186 -21.56 2.09 0.02
N GLY A 187 -20.52 1.72 0.78
CA GLY A 187 -19.56 0.67 0.43
C GLY A 187 -18.24 1.16 -0.18
N LEU A 188 -17.32 0.22 -0.37
CA LEU A 188 -15.91 0.46 -0.75
C LEU A 188 -15.73 1.05 -2.17
N VAL A 189 -16.70 0.90 -3.06
CA VAL A 189 -16.60 1.42 -4.44
C VAL A 189 -16.42 2.94 -4.42
N ASP A 190 -17.22 3.64 -3.62
CA ASP A 190 -17.25 5.11 -3.60
C ASP A 190 -16.51 5.72 -2.41
N ALA A 191 -15.83 4.91 -1.59
CA ALA A 191 -15.15 5.34 -0.37
C ALA A 191 -13.76 5.97 -0.60
N GLY A 192 -13.34 6.14 -1.85
CA GLY A 192 -12.09 6.82 -2.17
C GLY A 192 -12.16 8.32 -1.88
N THR A 193 -11.06 8.90 -1.41
CA THR A 193 -10.94 10.33 -1.08
C THR A 193 -11.43 11.25 -2.21
N LEU A 194 -11.09 10.95 -3.48
CA LEU A 194 -11.59 11.74 -4.62
C LEU A 194 -13.12 11.78 -4.70
N ARG A 195 -13.75 10.63 -4.46
CA ARG A 195 -15.20 10.48 -4.52
C ARG A 195 -15.88 11.11 -3.30
N LEU A 196 -15.29 10.98 -2.11
CA LEU A 196 -15.79 11.62 -0.89
C LEU A 196 -15.81 13.14 -1.01
N LEU A 197 -14.76 13.73 -1.59
CA LEU A 197 -14.71 15.17 -1.87
C LEU A 197 -15.80 15.57 -2.90
N ASP A 198 -15.95 14.81 -3.99
CA ASP A 198 -16.94 15.13 -5.04
C ASP A 198 -18.41 14.98 -4.56
N VAL A 199 -18.71 13.96 -3.73
CA VAL A 199 -20.08 13.67 -3.27
C VAL A 199 -20.55 14.68 -2.22
N CYS A 200 -19.66 15.06 -1.31
CA CYS A 200 -19.98 16.02 -0.25
C CYS A 200 -19.99 17.47 -0.75
N ASP A 201 -19.16 17.78 -1.75
CA ASP A 201 -18.97 19.15 -2.24
C ASP A 201 -19.31 19.30 -3.75
N PRO A 202 -20.52 18.91 -4.21
CA PRO A 202 -20.86 18.78 -5.64
C PRO A 202 -20.89 20.11 -6.43
N HIS A 203 -20.93 21.24 -5.73
CA HIS A 203 -20.93 22.59 -6.30
C HIS A 203 -19.79 23.46 -5.77
N GLY A 204 -18.73 22.86 -5.19
CA GLY A 204 -17.69 23.59 -4.46
C GLY A 204 -18.22 24.17 -3.15
N GLY A 205 -18.98 23.35 -2.40
CA GLY A 205 -19.57 23.74 -1.12
C GLY A 205 -18.54 24.23 -0.10
N GLU A 206 -19.04 25.01 0.87
CA GLU A 206 -18.35 25.78 1.93
C GLU A 206 -17.01 25.17 2.43
N GLU A 207 -15.95 25.36 1.65
CA GLU A 207 -14.59 25.18 2.15
C GLU A 207 -14.31 26.32 3.13
N THR A 208 -14.15 25.97 4.40
CA THR A 208 -13.79 26.94 5.43
C THR A 208 -12.28 26.91 5.61
N GLU A 209 -11.66 28.08 5.49
CA GLU A 209 -10.28 28.31 5.88
C GLU A 209 -10.24 28.65 7.38
N GLU A 210 -9.51 27.87 8.15
CA GLU A 210 -9.32 28.06 9.58
C GLU A 210 -7.84 28.31 9.86
N PHE A 211 -7.54 29.29 10.71
CA PHE A 211 -6.16 29.51 11.15
C PHE A 211 -5.87 28.65 12.39
N CYS A 212 -4.94 27.72 12.27
CA CYS A 212 -4.51 26.87 13.37
C CYS A 212 -3.48 27.63 14.23
N GLU A 213 -3.92 28.24 15.33
CA GLU A 213 -3.04 29.02 16.22
C GLU A 213 -1.80 28.24 16.71
N PRO A 214 -1.91 26.98 17.17
CA PRO A 214 -0.74 26.22 17.62
C PRO A 214 0.31 26.05 16.52
N LEU A 215 -0.13 25.85 15.27
CA LEU A 215 0.73 25.61 14.12
C LEU A 215 1.11 26.86 13.33
N ALA A 216 0.48 28.00 13.59
CA ALA A 216 0.69 29.23 12.81
C ALA A 216 0.37 29.11 11.32
N CYS A 217 -0.52 28.19 10.91
CA CYS A 217 -0.80 27.93 9.50
C CYS A 217 -2.30 27.78 9.21
N THR A 218 -2.67 27.94 7.94
CA THR A 218 -4.04 27.76 7.47
C THR A 218 -4.34 26.28 7.24
N THR A 219 -5.47 25.84 7.77
CA THR A 219 -6.07 24.53 7.54
C THR A 219 -7.40 24.67 6.81
N TYR A 220 -7.78 23.62 6.07
CA TYR A 220 -8.98 23.61 5.25
C TYR A 220 -9.93 22.53 5.76
N THR A 221 -11.21 22.88 5.91
CA THR A 221 -12.25 21.94 6.36
C THR A 221 -13.46 22.00 5.44
N SER A 222 -14.02 20.84 5.16
CA SER A 222 -15.30 20.66 4.46
C SER A 222 -15.87 19.30 4.89
N PRO A 223 -17.17 19.03 4.68
CA PRO A 223 -17.73 17.70 4.94
C PRO A 223 -17.01 16.59 4.17
N GLY A 224 -16.59 16.86 2.92
CA GLY A 224 -15.78 15.93 2.12
C GLY A 224 -14.40 15.66 2.73
N ARG A 225 -13.71 16.72 3.18
CA ARG A 225 -12.40 16.60 3.84
C ARG A 225 -12.51 15.83 5.16
N ARG A 226 -13.57 16.05 5.96
CA ARG A 226 -13.80 15.29 7.19
C ARG A 226 -14.03 13.81 6.93
N ALA A 227 -14.82 13.46 5.92
CA ALA A 227 -15.01 12.07 5.52
C ALA A 227 -13.71 11.43 5.00
N ALA A 228 -12.92 12.17 4.20
CA ALA A 228 -11.63 11.69 3.72
C ALA A 228 -10.62 11.47 4.86
N LEU A 229 -10.50 12.42 5.79
CA LEU A 229 -9.68 12.26 7.00
C LEU A 229 -10.13 11.05 7.83
N ALA A 230 -11.44 10.80 7.91
CA ALA A 230 -11.97 9.59 8.55
C ALA A 230 -11.58 8.30 7.86
N ALA A 231 -11.69 8.25 6.53
CA ALA A 231 -11.23 7.10 5.75
C ALA A 231 -9.72 6.84 5.96
N CYS A 232 -8.93 7.91 6.00
CA CYS A 232 -7.48 7.85 6.18
C CYS A 232 -7.03 7.50 7.61
N GLY A 233 -7.95 7.43 8.58
CA GLY A 233 -7.60 7.22 9.99
C GLY A 233 -6.86 8.41 10.61
N TRP A 234 -7.26 9.63 10.21
CA TRP A 234 -6.75 10.90 10.74
C TRP A 234 -7.71 11.54 11.73
N THR A 235 -9.01 11.43 11.46
CA THR A 235 -10.10 11.91 12.31
C THR A 235 -11.26 10.89 12.22
N GLY A 236 -12.43 11.10 12.83
CA GLY A 236 -13.60 10.23 12.61
C GLY A 236 -14.36 9.91 13.89
N ARG A 237 -14.79 8.65 14.06
CA ARG A 237 -15.39 8.16 15.32
C ARG A 237 -14.44 8.28 16.52
N PHE A 238 -13.15 8.46 16.23
CA PHE A 238 -12.05 8.41 17.17
C PHE A 238 -11.42 9.80 17.23
N ASP A 239 -11.34 10.36 18.44
CA ASP A 239 -10.56 11.56 18.70
C ASP A 239 -9.07 11.28 18.47
N LEU A 240 -8.25 12.33 18.37
CA LEU A 240 -6.79 12.22 18.19
C LEU A 240 -6.17 11.23 19.19
N ASP A 241 -6.63 11.24 20.43
CA ASP A 241 -6.17 10.34 21.51
C ASP A 241 -6.32 8.85 21.16
N ASN A 242 -7.42 8.49 20.50
CA ASN A 242 -7.67 7.09 20.12
C ASN A 242 -6.74 6.67 18.98
N ILE A 243 -6.57 7.53 17.97
CA ILE A 243 -5.67 7.26 16.83
C ILE A 243 -4.22 7.15 17.31
N MET A 244 -3.81 8.02 18.25
CA MET A 244 -2.51 7.93 18.90
C MET A 244 -2.38 6.64 19.71
N GLY A 245 -3.42 6.24 20.45
CA GLY A 245 -3.49 4.98 21.17
C GLY A 245 -3.25 3.78 20.27
N GLU A 246 -3.95 3.70 19.13
CA GLU A 246 -3.78 2.65 18.12
C GLU A 246 -2.34 2.61 17.56
N CYS A 247 -1.74 3.77 17.27
CA CYS A 247 -0.34 3.84 16.84
C CYS A 247 0.61 3.28 17.90
N GLU A 248 0.40 3.65 19.16
CA GLU A 248 1.27 3.25 20.27
C GLU A 248 1.11 1.78 20.65
N GLU A 249 -0.07 1.20 20.49
CA GLU A 249 -0.29 -0.26 20.60
C GLU A 249 0.49 -1.05 19.54
N LEU A 250 0.70 -0.45 18.35
CA LEU A 250 1.53 -1.00 17.27
C LEU A 250 3.02 -0.61 17.39
N GLU A 251 3.43 0.02 18.49
CA GLU A 251 4.78 0.56 18.72
C GLU A 251 5.23 1.62 17.66
N GLU A 252 4.30 2.28 16.97
CA GLU A 252 4.54 3.33 15.98
C GLU A 252 4.54 4.74 16.61
N TYR A 253 5.41 4.96 17.59
CA TYR A 253 5.48 6.24 18.33
C TYR A 253 5.84 7.43 17.43
N GLU A 254 6.58 7.23 16.34
CA GLU A 254 6.97 8.28 15.40
C GLU A 254 5.77 8.75 14.56
N ARG A 255 4.92 7.81 14.13
CA ARG A 255 3.66 8.12 13.44
C ARG A 255 2.70 8.82 14.40
N SER A 256 2.56 8.32 15.64
CA SER A 256 1.77 8.95 16.71
C SER A 256 2.19 10.41 16.91
N ALA A 257 3.49 10.67 17.04
CA ALA A 257 4.02 12.01 17.21
C ALA A 257 3.80 12.92 15.99
N ALA A 258 3.96 12.40 14.77
CA ALA A 258 3.69 13.16 13.55
C ALA A 258 2.22 13.58 13.45
N LEU A 259 1.29 12.65 13.73
CA LEU A 259 -0.14 12.94 13.76
C LEU A 259 -0.49 13.99 14.80
N ALA A 260 0.07 13.89 16.01
CA ALA A 260 -0.13 14.89 17.06
C ALA A 260 0.34 16.28 16.63
N VAL A 261 1.53 16.38 16.02
CA VAL A 261 2.04 17.64 15.44
C VAL A 261 1.09 18.16 14.37
N TRP A 262 0.66 17.34 13.41
CA TRP A 262 -0.22 17.78 12.33
C TRP A 262 -1.62 18.20 12.82
N HIS A 263 -2.05 17.73 13.98
CA HIS A 263 -3.27 18.19 14.64
C HIS A 263 -3.06 19.45 15.50
N GLY A 264 -1.82 19.86 15.74
CA GLY A 264 -1.46 21.04 16.52
C GLY A 264 -1.22 20.76 18.00
N ASP A 265 -1.22 19.49 18.43
CA ASP A 265 -0.89 19.09 19.79
C ASP A 265 0.60 18.78 19.92
N ILE A 266 1.38 19.85 20.08
CA ILE A 266 2.83 19.79 20.29
C ILE A 266 3.18 19.01 21.56
N GLY A 267 2.35 19.10 22.60
CA GLY A 267 2.57 18.41 23.88
C GLY A 267 2.40 16.90 23.76
N ALA A 268 1.31 16.45 23.13
CA ALA A 268 1.06 15.05 22.87
C ALA A 268 2.17 14.43 21.99
N ALA A 269 2.68 15.17 21.00
CA ALA A 269 3.79 14.72 20.17
C ALA A 269 5.09 14.50 20.96
N VAL A 270 5.45 15.45 21.83
CA VAL A 270 6.61 15.36 22.73
C VAL A 270 6.50 14.12 23.62
N ASN A 271 5.32 13.91 24.22
CA ASN A 271 5.05 12.79 25.10
C ASN A 271 5.11 11.44 24.37
N ALA A 272 4.56 11.35 23.14
CA ALA A 272 4.60 10.13 22.34
C ALA A 272 6.05 9.67 22.06
N LEU A 273 6.92 10.59 21.62
CA LEU A 273 8.34 10.27 21.38
C LEU A 273 9.09 9.87 22.65
N GLN A 274 8.79 10.52 23.79
CA GLN A 274 9.40 10.17 25.08
C GLN A 274 8.96 8.79 25.58
N ARG A 275 7.69 8.41 25.34
CA ARG A 275 7.21 7.05 25.62
C ARG A 275 7.92 6.03 24.75
N GLY A 276 8.06 6.30 23.45
CA GLY A 276 8.80 5.45 22.51
C GLY A 276 10.27 5.28 22.91
N SER A 277 10.95 6.37 23.26
CA SER A 277 12.36 6.33 23.68
C SER A 277 12.55 5.55 24.99
N ALA A 278 11.63 5.69 25.94
CA ALA A 278 11.62 4.92 27.18
C ALA A 278 11.38 3.42 26.90
N LEU A 279 10.43 3.08 26.03
CA LEU A 279 10.14 1.70 25.65
C LEU A 279 11.37 1.01 25.07
N ILE A 280 12.01 1.63 24.07
CA ILE A 280 13.21 1.07 23.40
C ILE A 280 14.33 0.81 24.41
N ARG A 281 14.54 1.71 25.38
CA ARG A 281 15.52 1.53 26.45
C ARG A 281 15.18 0.34 27.35
N THR A 282 13.92 0.20 27.74
CA THR A 282 13.49 -0.94 28.58
C THR A 282 13.60 -2.28 27.84
N GLN A 283 13.28 -2.32 26.55
CA GLN A 283 13.44 -3.51 25.71
C GLN A 283 14.93 -3.87 25.54
N SER A 284 15.78 -2.86 25.31
CA SER A 284 17.24 -3.02 25.18
C SER A 284 17.88 -3.54 26.47
N ALA A 285 17.41 -3.08 27.64
CA ALA A 285 17.88 -3.56 28.94
C ALA A 285 17.52 -5.05 29.20
N LYS A 286 16.40 -5.53 28.64
CA LYS A 286 15.97 -6.93 28.76
C LYS A 286 16.72 -7.87 27.79
N LYS A 287 17.15 -7.37 26.63
CA LYS A 287 17.81 -8.14 25.55
C LYS A 287 19.35 -8.17 25.61
N ALA A 288 19.98 -8.03 26.79
CA ALA A 288 21.44 -7.83 26.99
C ALA A 288 22.40 -8.99 26.57
N GLN A 289 22.16 -9.67 25.43
CA GLN A 289 22.95 -10.79 24.94
C GLN A 289 23.64 -10.56 23.57
N THR A 290 23.39 -9.46 22.84
CA THR A 290 24.14 -9.10 21.62
C THR A 290 24.62 -7.63 21.64
N GLY A 291 25.93 -7.42 21.72
CA GLY A 291 26.53 -6.10 21.97
C GLY A 291 26.41 -5.06 20.83
N ASN A 292 26.06 -5.44 19.60
CA ASN A 292 25.96 -4.51 18.47
C ASN A 292 24.54 -3.92 18.30
N ASP A 293 23.49 -4.69 18.64
CA ASP A 293 22.09 -4.25 18.50
C ASP A 293 21.68 -3.25 19.59
N GLN A 294 22.34 -3.33 20.75
CA GLN A 294 22.11 -2.45 21.88
C GLN A 294 22.54 -1.01 21.58
N ASP A 295 23.64 -0.82 20.84
CA ASP A 295 24.13 0.50 20.46
C ASP A 295 23.21 1.21 19.45
N ILE A 296 22.67 0.47 18.48
CA ILE A 296 21.73 1.02 17.47
C ILE A 296 20.42 1.46 18.14
N SER A 297 19.85 0.61 18.99
CA SER A 297 18.61 0.89 19.72
C SER A 297 18.76 2.10 20.66
N THR A 298 19.92 2.21 21.32
CA THR A 298 20.21 3.35 22.21
C THR A 298 20.30 4.66 21.43
N ARG A 299 21.03 4.69 20.30
CA ARG A 299 21.12 5.88 19.43
C ARG A 299 19.76 6.29 18.86
N TYR A 300 18.90 5.32 18.58
CA TYR A 300 17.55 5.60 18.10
C TYR A 300 16.68 6.27 19.16
N ALA A 301 16.71 5.76 20.40
CA ALA A 301 16.02 6.40 21.53
C ALA A 301 16.55 7.82 21.82
N GLU A 302 17.87 8.04 21.73
CA GLU A 302 18.46 9.38 21.83
C GLU A 302 17.99 10.31 20.70
N THR A 303 17.82 9.77 19.49
CA THR A 303 17.32 10.55 18.35
C THR A 303 15.87 10.96 18.58
N MET A 304 15.01 10.06 19.08
CA MET A 304 13.64 10.41 19.48
C MET A 304 13.60 11.54 20.51
N ASP A 305 14.44 11.49 21.54
CA ASP A 305 14.48 12.53 22.56
C ASP A 305 14.95 13.89 22.01
N LEU A 306 15.90 13.89 21.06
CA LEU A 306 16.35 15.12 20.40
C LEU A 306 15.28 15.69 19.47
N VAL A 307 14.54 14.84 18.77
CA VAL A 307 13.38 15.26 17.98
C VAL A 307 12.30 15.82 18.91
N SER A 308 12.00 15.15 20.01
CA SER A 308 11.07 15.61 21.07
C SER A 308 11.48 16.99 21.61
N LEU A 309 12.77 17.20 21.90
CA LEU A 309 13.30 18.50 22.32
C LEU A 309 13.14 19.58 21.24
N CYS A 310 13.36 19.24 19.97
CA CYS A 310 13.13 20.17 18.86
C CYS A 310 11.64 20.55 18.76
N ILE A 311 10.73 19.59 18.87
CA ILE A 311 9.28 19.85 18.86
C ILE A 311 8.90 20.75 20.04
N ALA A 312 9.36 20.46 21.25
CA ALA A 312 9.10 21.28 22.44
C ALA A 312 9.63 22.72 22.32
N GLY A 313 10.67 22.93 21.51
CA GLY A 313 11.24 24.25 21.22
C GLY A 313 10.43 25.07 20.20
N TYR A 314 9.46 24.47 19.51
CA TYR A 314 8.59 25.16 18.56
C TYR A 314 7.68 26.16 19.29
N ARG A 315 7.64 27.41 18.81
CA ARG A 315 6.97 28.53 19.51
C ARG A 315 5.65 28.98 18.89
N GLY A 316 5.19 28.32 17.83
CA GLY A 316 3.93 28.66 17.15
C GLY A 316 3.88 30.12 16.65
N ALA A 317 2.67 30.60 16.39
CA ALA A 317 2.38 31.99 16.04
C ALA A 317 2.35 32.89 17.29
N ASN A 318 3.43 32.94 18.07
CA ASN A 318 3.60 34.08 18.95
C ASN A 318 3.95 35.30 18.08
N VAL A 319 2.92 36.05 17.69
CA VAL A 319 2.95 37.22 16.78
C VAL A 319 4.00 38.26 17.16
N GLU A 320 4.43 38.28 18.42
CA GLU A 320 5.39 39.25 18.95
C GLU A 320 6.86 38.85 18.79
N SER A 321 7.18 37.63 18.33
CA SER A 321 8.56 37.13 18.28
C SER A 321 8.94 36.62 16.89
N GLU A 322 10.05 37.12 16.36
CA GLU A 322 10.64 36.57 15.14
C GLU A 322 10.94 35.06 15.30
N PRO A 323 10.83 34.27 14.22
CA PRO A 323 11.17 32.85 14.24
C PRO A 323 12.61 32.66 14.73
N SER A 324 12.78 31.82 15.76
CA SER A 324 14.10 31.59 16.35
C SER A 324 15.06 30.98 15.32
N THR A 325 16.03 31.77 14.86
CA THR A 325 17.08 31.33 13.94
C THR A 325 17.93 30.19 14.54
N VAL A 326 18.13 30.24 15.87
CA VAL A 326 18.85 29.21 16.63
C VAL A 326 18.10 27.87 16.61
N TRP A 327 16.77 27.89 16.81
CA TRP A 327 15.95 26.68 16.73
C TRP A 327 15.95 26.08 15.32
N HIS A 328 15.77 26.90 14.28
CA HIS A 328 15.85 26.43 12.89
C HIS A 328 17.21 25.81 12.57
N GLN A 329 18.31 26.41 13.05
CA GLN A 329 19.65 25.85 12.89
C GLN A 329 19.83 24.53 13.63
N ALA A 330 19.25 24.39 14.83
CA ALA A 330 19.27 23.13 15.58
C ALA A 330 18.51 22.02 14.83
N CYS A 331 17.31 22.32 14.33
CA CYS A 331 16.53 21.37 13.52
C CYS A 331 17.26 20.97 12.23
N ALA A 332 17.87 21.93 11.53
CA ALA A 332 18.64 21.67 10.32
C ALA A 332 19.81 20.69 10.60
N ARG A 333 20.60 20.95 11.64
CA ARG A 333 21.69 20.05 12.06
C ARG A 333 21.21 18.67 12.48
N LEU A 334 20.05 18.59 13.14
CA LEU A 334 19.46 17.31 13.52
C LEU A 334 19.08 16.50 12.26
N LEU A 335 18.43 17.13 11.28
CA LEU A 335 18.04 16.51 10.02
C LEU A 335 19.24 16.03 9.16
N GLU A 336 20.43 16.58 9.38
CA GLU A 336 21.67 16.18 8.71
C GLU A 336 22.30 14.91 9.30
N ARG A 337 21.95 14.50 10.53
CA ARG A 337 22.50 13.28 11.17
C ARG A 337 22.31 12.06 10.28
N SER A 338 23.31 11.18 10.23
CA SER A 338 23.30 9.92 9.46
C SER A 338 22.06 9.07 9.69
N ASP A 339 21.54 9.11 10.92
CA ASP A 339 20.41 8.30 11.38
C ASP A 339 19.07 8.79 10.79
N LEU A 340 19.01 10.05 10.33
CA LEU A 340 17.84 10.69 9.72
C LEU A 340 18.04 11.04 8.23
N SER A 341 19.28 11.22 7.77
CA SER A 341 19.62 11.65 6.41
C SER A 341 20.08 10.52 5.48
N GLY A 342 20.59 9.42 6.03
CA GLY A 342 21.27 8.35 5.29
C GLY A 342 20.36 7.25 4.72
N VAL A 343 20.98 6.13 4.34
CA VAL A 343 20.38 4.91 3.77
C VAL A 343 19.22 4.34 4.63
N ASN A 344 19.21 4.67 5.93
CA ASN A 344 18.17 4.28 6.89
C ASN A 344 16.85 5.07 6.75
N ARG A 345 16.77 6.08 5.87
CA ARG A 345 15.50 6.73 5.50
C ARG A 345 14.44 5.78 4.93
N SER A 346 14.84 4.60 4.48
CA SER A 346 13.93 3.58 3.97
C SER A 346 12.93 3.10 5.04
N SER A 347 13.20 3.36 6.32
CA SER A 347 12.25 3.06 7.40
C SER A 347 11.15 4.13 7.48
N SER A 348 9.90 3.70 7.41
CA SER A 348 8.72 4.55 7.58
C SER A 348 8.77 5.34 8.90
N ARG A 349 9.32 4.76 9.99
CA ARG A 349 9.46 5.41 11.30
C ARG A 349 10.32 6.67 11.26
N VAL A 350 11.48 6.59 10.60
CA VAL A 350 12.38 7.73 10.41
C VAL A 350 11.73 8.79 9.53
N ALA A 351 10.98 8.36 8.51
CA ALA A 351 10.27 9.27 7.62
C ALA A 351 9.30 10.17 8.39
N TYR A 352 8.49 9.63 9.31
CA TYR A 352 7.57 10.44 10.15
C TYR A 352 8.30 11.50 10.99
N MET A 353 9.40 11.13 11.67
CA MET A 353 10.20 12.10 12.45
C MET A 353 10.80 13.20 11.57
N THR A 354 11.26 12.86 10.37
CA THR A 354 11.80 13.89 9.47
C THR A 354 10.70 14.75 8.84
N ALA A 355 9.55 14.16 8.54
CA ALA A 355 8.40 14.84 7.96
C ALA A 355 7.81 15.87 8.93
N LEU A 356 7.64 15.51 10.21
CA LEU A 356 7.14 16.45 11.22
C LEU A 356 8.11 17.61 11.46
N LEU A 357 9.43 17.36 11.48
CA LEU A 357 10.43 18.44 11.68
C LEU A 357 10.50 19.36 10.47
N ARG A 358 10.45 18.79 9.26
CA ARG A 358 10.39 19.57 8.01
C ARG A 358 9.15 20.43 7.98
N PHE A 359 7.99 19.85 8.30
CA PHE A 359 6.75 20.58 8.40
C PHE A 359 6.91 21.78 9.34
N LEU A 360 7.30 21.57 10.60
CA LEU A 360 7.47 22.65 11.58
C LEU A 360 8.49 23.73 11.17
N THR A 361 9.54 23.37 10.44
CA THR A 361 10.57 24.33 9.98
C THR A 361 10.20 25.05 8.68
N SER A 362 9.12 24.64 8.01
CA SER A 362 8.70 25.19 6.71
C SER A 362 7.19 25.37 6.55
N LEU A 363 6.46 25.51 7.66
CA LEU A 363 5.00 25.70 7.74
C LEU A 363 4.43 26.76 6.78
N ASN A 364 5.15 27.86 6.60
CA ASN A 364 4.71 28.99 5.76
C ASN A 364 5.30 28.95 4.34
N ALA A 365 6.09 27.93 4.01
CA ALA A 365 6.67 27.76 2.69
C ALA A 365 5.94 26.62 1.96
N GLU A 366 5.58 26.85 0.70
CA GLU A 366 4.95 25.79 -0.12
C GLU A 366 5.83 24.54 -0.23
N SER A 367 7.15 24.71 -0.10
CA SER A 367 8.12 23.63 -0.07
C SER A 367 7.99 22.71 1.15
N GLY A 368 7.36 23.15 2.24
CA GLY A 368 7.16 22.36 3.44
C GLY A 368 6.09 21.29 3.30
N HIS A 369 4.95 21.67 2.72
CA HIS A 369 3.89 20.71 2.40
C HIS A 369 4.39 19.68 1.39
N GLU A 370 5.11 20.13 0.35
CA GLU A 370 5.62 19.24 -0.69
C GLU A 370 6.61 18.20 -0.14
N GLN A 371 7.44 18.57 0.84
CA GLN A 371 8.38 17.63 1.46
C GLN A 371 7.70 16.46 2.18
N VAL A 372 6.57 16.71 2.86
CA VAL A 372 5.77 15.64 3.48
C VAL A 372 5.04 14.87 2.40
N LEU A 373 4.41 15.58 1.48
CA LEU A 373 3.57 14.98 0.44
C LEU A 373 4.36 14.14 -0.55
N SER A 374 5.65 14.36 -0.76
CA SER A 374 6.49 13.62 -1.71
C SER A 374 7.41 12.58 -1.08
N ASP A 375 7.34 12.37 0.24
CA ASP A 375 8.12 11.31 0.89
C ASP A 375 7.48 9.93 0.62
N PRO A 376 8.13 9.04 -0.14
CA PRO A 376 7.57 7.73 -0.49
C PRO A 376 7.54 6.76 0.69
N ASN A 377 8.23 7.06 1.80
CA ASN A 377 8.29 6.20 2.98
C ASN A 377 7.15 6.49 3.98
N LEU A 378 6.41 7.58 3.77
CA LEU A 378 5.16 7.84 4.48
C LEU A 378 4.01 7.08 3.83
N SER A 379 3.00 6.74 4.63
CA SER A 379 1.80 6.11 4.11
C SER A 379 1.06 7.01 3.15
N ILE A 380 0.49 6.44 2.08
CA ILE A 380 -0.41 7.18 1.19
C ILE A 380 -1.61 7.68 2.00
N SER A 381 -2.10 6.91 2.97
CA SER A 381 -3.17 7.33 3.88
C SER A 381 -2.82 8.62 4.61
N ASP A 382 -1.61 8.73 5.16
CA ASP A 382 -1.15 9.93 5.87
C ASP A 382 -0.81 11.09 4.94
N ARG A 383 -0.23 10.81 3.78
CA ARG A 383 0.00 11.84 2.75
C ARG A 383 -1.32 12.44 2.25
N VAL A 384 -2.36 11.61 2.10
CA VAL A 384 -3.71 12.03 1.71
C VAL A 384 -4.41 12.79 2.82
N GLY A 385 -4.35 12.31 4.07
CA GLY A 385 -4.89 13.02 5.23
C GLY A 385 -4.23 14.39 5.41
N PHE A 386 -2.90 14.44 5.29
CA PHE A 386 -2.12 15.68 5.31
C PHE A 386 -2.57 16.64 4.21
N ALA A 387 -2.70 16.15 2.97
CA ALA A 387 -3.19 16.95 1.85
C ALA A 387 -4.60 17.52 2.13
N CYS A 388 -5.50 16.69 2.66
CA CYS A 388 -6.87 17.09 2.99
C CYS A 388 -6.94 18.12 4.12
N ARG A 389 -5.92 18.22 4.98
CA ARG A 389 -5.87 19.22 6.06
C ARG A 389 -5.22 20.54 5.63
N PHE A 390 -4.15 20.48 4.84
CA PHE A 390 -3.26 21.63 4.62
C PHE A 390 -3.22 22.19 3.19
N LEU A 391 -3.79 21.51 2.19
CA LEU A 391 -3.81 22.03 0.83
C LEU A 391 -5.15 22.70 0.48
N PRO A 392 -5.14 23.85 -0.23
CA PRO A 392 -6.35 24.42 -0.82
C PRO A 392 -6.93 23.49 -1.90
N ALA A 393 -8.23 23.64 -2.21
CA ALA A 393 -8.97 22.72 -3.09
C ALA A 393 -8.28 22.40 -4.44
N ASP A 394 -7.78 23.42 -5.15
CA ASP A 394 -7.13 23.24 -6.46
C ASP A 394 -5.86 22.38 -6.38
N ARG A 395 -5.06 22.60 -5.33
CA ARG A 395 -3.82 21.85 -5.09
C ARG A 395 -4.12 20.46 -4.54
N LEU A 396 -5.15 20.32 -3.70
CA LEU A 396 -5.59 19.02 -3.19
C LEU A 396 -5.95 18.10 -4.35
N LYS A 397 -6.82 18.56 -5.26
CA LYS A 397 -7.28 17.75 -6.40
C LYS A 397 -6.12 17.32 -7.29
N SER A 398 -5.22 18.23 -7.65
CA SER A 398 -4.05 17.88 -8.47
C SER A 398 -3.12 16.89 -7.76
N ARG A 399 -2.91 17.04 -6.45
CA ARG A 399 -2.06 16.12 -5.69
C ARG A 399 -2.67 14.72 -5.58
N LEU A 400 -3.98 14.62 -5.34
CA LEU A 400 -4.67 13.32 -5.31
C LEU A 400 -4.55 12.60 -6.65
N LEU A 401 -4.71 13.30 -7.77
CA LEU A 401 -4.52 12.72 -9.11
C LEU A 401 -3.07 12.24 -9.33
N ASN A 402 -2.08 12.98 -8.81
CA ASN A 402 -0.68 12.53 -8.85
C ASN A 402 -0.48 11.25 -8.03
N PHE A 403 -1.09 11.13 -6.84
CA PHE A 403 -1.04 9.88 -6.08
C PHE A 403 -1.66 8.70 -6.84
N VAL A 404 -2.78 8.92 -7.55
CA VAL A 404 -3.38 7.86 -8.40
C VAL A 404 -2.39 7.40 -9.46
N SER A 405 -1.77 8.33 -10.19
CA SER A 405 -0.77 8.01 -11.22
C SER A 405 0.44 7.27 -10.63
N GLU A 406 1.02 7.79 -9.53
CA GLU A 406 2.15 7.16 -8.82
C GLU A 406 1.80 5.73 -8.38
N CYS A 407 0.59 5.49 -7.86
CA CYS A 407 0.15 4.16 -7.44
C CYS A 407 -0.12 3.22 -8.61
N GLN A 408 -0.67 3.72 -9.72
CA GLN A 408 -0.89 2.93 -10.93
C GLN A 408 0.41 2.56 -11.63
N GLU A 409 1.42 3.42 -11.59
CA GLU A 409 2.73 3.14 -12.18
C GLU A 409 3.51 2.10 -11.37
N ASN A 410 3.47 2.21 -10.05
CA ASN A 410 4.26 1.38 -9.14
C ASN A 410 3.52 0.16 -8.59
N GLY A 411 2.22 0.00 -8.88
CA GLY A 411 1.40 -1.05 -8.29
C GLY A 411 1.20 -0.89 -6.77
N ASN A 412 1.25 0.33 -6.23
CA ASN A 412 1.04 0.54 -4.80
C ASN A 412 -0.45 0.45 -4.46
N ILE A 413 -0.85 -0.65 -3.83
CA ILE A 413 -2.25 -0.97 -3.51
C ILE A 413 -2.88 0.00 -2.50
N GLU A 414 -2.06 0.72 -1.71
CA GLU A 414 -2.55 1.74 -0.77
C GLU A 414 -3.31 2.87 -1.49
N GLY A 415 -3.06 3.08 -2.79
CA GLY A 415 -3.80 4.05 -3.61
C GLY A 415 -5.32 3.82 -3.71
N LEU A 416 -5.83 2.69 -3.21
CA LEU A 416 -7.27 2.49 -3.00
C LEU A 416 -7.87 3.49 -1.99
N VAL A 417 -7.09 4.04 -1.04
CA VAL A 417 -7.57 5.13 -0.16
C VAL A 417 -7.97 6.39 -0.93
N VAL A 418 -7.33 6.62 -2.09
CA VAL A 418 -7.61 7.78 -2.94
C VAL A 418 -8.78 7.50 -3.89
N THR A 419 -8.82 6.29 -4.44
CA THR A 419 -9.70 5.94 -5.56
C THR A 419 -10.95 5.15 -5.18
N GLY A 420 -10.97 4.50 -4.02
CA GLY A 420 -11.92 3.44 -3.71
C GLY A 420 -11.80 2.29 -4.71
N ILE A 421 -12.78 1.40 -4.75
CA ILE A 421 -12.85 0.33 -5.77
C ILE A 421 -13.54 0.86 -7.04
N GLN A 422 -13.20 2.08 -7.46
CA GLN A 422 -13.62 2.64 -8.75
C GLN A 422 -12.77 2.11 -9.90
N LYS A 423 -13.09 2.48 -11.15
CA LYS A 423 -12.30 2.10 -12.34
C LYS A 423 -10.79 2.35 -12.19
N GLN A 424 -10.40 3.47 -11.58
CA GLN A 424 -8.98 3.77 -11.33
C GLN A 424 -8.39 2.88 -10.24
N GLY A 425 -9.16 2.54 -9.20
CA GLY A 425 -8.76 1.57 -8.17
C GLY A 425 -8.58 0.16 -8.73
N ILE A 426 -9.43 -0.25 -9.67
CA ILE A 426 -9.28 -1.55 -10.37
C ILE A 426 -8.01 -1.57 -11.22
N LYS A 427 -7.61 -0.43 -11.81
CA LYS A 427 -6.30 -0.33 -12.47
C LYS A 427 -5.12 -0.39 -11.48
N ILE A 428 -5.25 0.18 -10.28
CA ILE A 428 -4.24 0.04 -9.22
C ILE A 428 -4.13 -1.43 -8.80
N LEU A 429 -5.25 -2.11 -8.57
CA LEU A 429 -5.28 -3.54 -8.29
C LEU A 429 -4.67 -4.36 -9.42
N GLN A 430 -4.96 -4.03 -10.68
CA GLN A 430 -4.32 -4.68 -11.83
C GLN A 430 -2.81 -4.47 -11.82
N SER A 431 -2.32 -3.25 -11.59
CA SER A 431 -0.87 -3.00 -11.51
C SER A 431 -0.25 -3.73 -10.31
N TYR A 432 -0.92 -3.76 -9.17
CA TYR A 432 -0.46 -4.52 -8.00
C TYR A 432 -0.31 -6.01 -8.32
N VAL A 433 -1.34 -6.60 -8.95
CA VAL A 433 -1.30 -7.98 -9.44
C VAL A 433 -0.12 -8.15 -10.40
N ASP A 434 0.04 -7.25 -11.38
CA ASP A 434 1.16 -7.28 -12.33
C ASP A 434 2.51 -7.30 -11.62
N TYR A 435 2.74 -6.44 -10.61
CA TYR A 435 4.03 -6.35 -9.93
C TYR A 435 4.32 -7.50 -8.96
N HIS A 436 3.29 -8.04 -8.32
CA HIS A 436 3.44 -8.92 -7.16
C HIS A 436 2.87 -10.33 -7.36
N ALA A 437 2.24 -10.60 -8.50
CA ALA A 437 1.54 -11.84 -8.81
C ALA A 437 0.53 -12.27 -7.72
N ASP A 438 0.02 -11.34 -6.92
CA ASP A 438 -0.93 -11.63 -5.84
C ASP A 438 -2.37 -11.40 -6.32
N VAL A 439 -2.87 -12.38 -7.06
CA VAL A 439 -4.28 -12.41 -7.51
C VAL A 439 -5.24 -12.65 -6.35
N GLN A 440 -4.77 -13.30 -5.28
CA GLN A 440 -5.59 -13.63 -4.12
C GLN A 440 -6.08 -12.35 -3.44
N THR A 441 -5.20 -11.38 -3.16
CA THR A 441 -5.61 -10.10 -2.58
C THR A 441 -6.62 -9.39 -3.48
N ALA A 442 -6.37 -9.32 -4.79
CA ALA A 442 -7.28 -8.67 -5.72
C ALA A 442 -8.67 -9.34 -5.77
N ALA A 443 -8.73 -10.68 -5.77
CA ALA A 443 -9.97 -11.44 -5.73
C ALA A 443 -10.75 -11.20 -4.42
N LEU A 444 -10.08 -11.27 -3.27
CA LEU A 444 -10.71 -11.05 -1.97
C LEU A 444 -11.24 -9.63 -1.84
N VAL A 445 -10.45 -8.61 -2.20
CA VAL A 445 -10.86 -7.20 -2.14
C VAL A 445 -12.07 -6.96 -3.04
N THR A 446 -12.05 -7.44 -4.29
CA THR A 446 -13.14 -7.20 -5.24
C THR A 446 -14.40 -8.01 -4.97
N SER A 447 -14.29 -9.14 -4.25
CA SER A 447 -15.45 -9.94 -3.81
C SER A 447 -16.33 -9.21 -2.78
N ARG A 448 -15.87 -8.10 -2.23
CA ARG A 448 -16.65 -7.26 -1.27
C ARG A 448 -17.59 -6.28 -1.94
N VAL A 449 -17.49 -6.11 -3.26
CA VAL A 449 -18.26 -5.06 -3.96
C VAL A 449 -19.03 -5.60 -5.15
N ILE A 450 -20.17 -4.94 -5.42
CA ILE A 450 -20.92 -5.15 -6.66
C ILE A 450 -20.59 -4.00 -7.60
N LEU A 451 -19.81 -4.29 -8.64
CA LEU A 451 -19.44 -3.28 -9.62
C LEU A 451 -20.63 -2.88 -10.52
N PRO A 452 -20.77 -1.58 -10.86
CA PRO A 452 -21.83 -1.08 -11.73
C PRO A 452 -21.93 -1.85 -13.06
N ALA A 453 -23.16 -2.12 -13.52
CA ALA A 453 -23.41 -2.84 -14.78
C ALA A 453 -22.68 -2.27 -16.01
N PRO A 454 -22.52 -0.93 -16.18
CA PRO A 454 -21.77 -0.37 -17.31
C PRO A 454 -20.26 -0.64 -17.28
N TRP A 455 -19.70 -1.11 -16.17
CA TRP A 455 -18.25 -1.36 -16.01
C TRP A 455 -17.89 -2.75 -16.54
N VAL A 456 -18.19 -2.99 -17.81
CA VAL A 456 -18.08 -4.32 -18.44
C VAL A 456 -16.64 -4.84 -18.42
N TYR A 457 -15.66 -3.97 -18.68
CA TYR A 457 -14.24 -4.35 -18.66
C TYR A 457 -13.80 -4.72 -17.25
N GLU A 458 -14.10 -3.86 -16.28
CA GLU A 458 -13.71 -4.04 -14.90
C GLU A 458 -14.35 -5.29 -14.29
N ARG A 459 -15.64 -5.52 -14.52
CA ARG A 459 -16.35 -6.74 -14.09
C ARG A 459 -15.76 -8.00 -14.68
N ARG A 460 -15.29 -7.95 -15.93
CA ARG A 460 -14.57 -9.07 -16.54
C ARG A 460 -13.25 -9.30 -15.81
N THR A 461 -12.45 -8.25 -15.62
CA THR A 461 -11.16 -8.34 -14.93
C THR A 461 -11.29 -8.90 -13.51
N THR A 462 -12.24 -8.40 -12.71
CA THR A 462 -12.46 -8.92 -11.35
C THR A 462 -12.96 -10.36 -11.34
N GLY A 463 -13.81 -10.73 -12.31
CA GLY A 463 -14.24 -12.11 -12.49
C GLY A 463 -13.09 -13.04 -12.84
N GLU A 464 -12.16 -12.60 -13.69
CA GLU A 464 -10.95 -13.36 -14.02
C GLU A 464 -10.01 -13.54 -12.82
N TRP A 465 -9.87 -12.54 -11.94
CA TRP A 465 -9.12 -12.71 -10.68
C TRP A 465 -9.76 -13.76 -9.78
N LEU A 466 -11.08 -13.73 -9.65
CA LEU A 466 -11.82 -14.69 -8.84
C LEU A 466 -11.80 -16.11 -9.42
N GLU A 467 -11.83 -16.27 -10.75
CA GLU A 467 -11.69 -17.58 -11.40
C GLU A 467 -10.26 -18.14 -11.29
N SER A 468 -9.26 -17.25 -11.17
CA SER A 468 -7.85 -17.64 -11.05
C SER A 468 -7.43 -18.01 -9.62
N TYR A 469 -8.11 -17.44 -8.62
CA TYR A 469 -7.92 -17.75 -7.20
C TYR A 469 -8.73 -18.99 -6.80
#